data_AF-A0A925A9N8-F1
#
_entry.id   AF-A0A925A9N8-F1
#
_cell.length_a   1.000
_cell.length_b   1.000
_cell.length_c   1.000
_cell.angle_alpha   90.00
_cell.angle_beta   90.00
_cell.angle_gamma   90.00
#
_symmetry.space_group_name_H-M   'P 1'
#
loop_
_entity.id
_entity.type
_entity.pdbx_description
1 polymer ?
#
loop_
_entity_poly.entity_id
_entity_poly.type
_entity_poly.pdbx_seq_one_letter_code
_entity_poly.pdbx_strand_id
1 'polypeptide(L)'
;MTTHIRSLAFAGLVAASGCASLPQMPDISMPRMSSIGAAAPDRGSAREHVRAAVDYLGDGQEAHARAELSAALELSPNSSSARRLMQQIDSDPRELLGQRARSYTVQPGETMSQLAERFLGDSLMFYALARYNGLDAPNQLSAGQSLSIPRRATVTATSSTPSLALPPQSSAGAPSPTP
;
A
#
# COMPACT_ATOMS: atom_id res chain seq x y z
N MET A 1 -49.39 -32.01 2.17
CA MET A 1 -50.58 -31.31 1.64
C MET A 1 -50.11 -29.95 1.14
N THR A 2 -49.51 -29.88 -0.05
CA THR A 2 -50.19 -29.72 -1.36
C THR A 2 -50.93 -28.39 -1.44
N THR A 3 -50.45 -27.44 -2.24
CA THR A 3 -51.23 -26.72 -3.27
C THR A 3 -50.29 -25.96 -4.20
N HIS A 4 -50.42 -26.25 -5.49
CA HIS A 4 -49.75 -25.62 -6.65
C HIS A 4 -50.51 -24.36 -7.10
N ILE A 5 -49.80 -23.34 -7.60
CA ILE A 5 -50.37 -22.29 -8.48
C ILE A 5 -49.30 -21.99 -9.55
N ARG A 6 -49.29 -22.72 -10.67
CA ARG A 6 -49.92 -22.44 -11.98
C ARG A 6 -49.34 -21.23 -12.71
N SER A 7 -48.57 -21.57 -13.75
CA SER A 7 -48.04 -20.74 -14.83
C SER A 7 -49.04 -19.77 -15.44
N LEU A 8 -48.53 -18.62 -15.88
CA LEU A 8 -49.04 -17.89 -17.05
C LEU A 8 -47.86 -17.37 -17.85
N ALA A 9 -47.65 -18.01 -18.99
CA ALA A 9 -46.86 -17.46 -20.08
C ALA A 9 -47.59 -16.25 -20.66
N PHE A 10 -46.86 -15.18 -20.96
CA PHE A 10 -47.29 -14.21 -21.96
C PHE A 10 -46.18 -14.02 -22.98
N ALA A 11 -46.46 -14.52 -24.17
CA ALA A 11 -45.76 -14.22 -25.40
C ALA A 11 -46.03 -12.75 -25.77
N GLY A 12 -44.97 -12.05 -26.17
CA GLY A 12 -45.05 -10.69 -26.70
C GLY A 12 -43.91 -10.45 -27.67
N LEU A 13 -44.05 -11.01 -28.87
CA LEU A 13 -43.23 -10.69 -30.05
C LEU A 13 -43.92 -9.56 -30.81
N VAL A 14 -43.33 -8.36 -30.82
CA VAL A 14 -43.59 -7.33 -31.84
C VAL A 14 -42.26 -6.77 -32.31
N ALA A 15 -41.95 -7.05 -33.57
CA ALA A 15 -40.89 -6.42 -34.33
C ALA A 15 -41.33 -5.05 -34.82
N ALA A 16 -40.44 -4.06 -34.78
CA ALA A 16 -40.54 -2.87 -35.62
C ALA A 16 -39.14 -2.43 -36.03
N SER A 17 -38.85 -2.62 -37.33
CA SER A 17 -37.75 -2.05 -38.06
C SER A 17 -37.72 -0.53 -37.91
N GLY A 18 -36.52 0.01 -37.62
CA GLY A 18 -36.26 1.43 -37.65
C GLY A 18 -34.80 1.68 -38.01
N CYS A 19 -34.45 1.58 -39.29
CA CYS A 19 -33.26 2.23 -39.82
C CYS A 19 -33.58 3.73 -39.94
N ALA A 20 -33.11 4.53 -38.99
CA ALA A 20 -33.12 5.99 -39.12
C ALA A 20 -31.68 6.46 -39.37
N SER A 21 -31.50 7.06 -40.55
CA SER A 21 -30.28 7.70 -41.05
C SER A 21 -29.60 8.60 -40.02
N LEU A 22 -28.30 8.39 -39.79
CA LEU A 22 -27.45 9.40 -39.17
C LEU A 22 -27.03 10.44 -40.22
N PRO A 23 -27.02 11.74 -39.86
CA PRO A 23 -26.43 12.77 -40.70
C PRO A 23 -24.91 12.62 -40.76
N GLN A 24 -24.39 12.70 -41.99
CA GLN A 24 -22.96 12.83 -42.31
C GLN A 24 -22.39 14.07 -41.62
N MET A 25 -21.54 13.87 -40.61
CA MET A 25 -20.79 14.95 -39.97
C MET A 25 -19.50 15.25 -40.76
N PRO A 26 -19.13 16.54 -40.93
CA PRO A 26 -17.99 16.93 -41.73
C PRO A 26 -16.67 16.47 -41.10
N ASP A 27 -15.78 15.97 -41.95
CA ASP A 27 -14.41 15.55 -41.62
C ASP A 27 -13.62 16.75 -41.07
N ILE A 28 -13.59 16.87 -39.74
CA ILE A 28 -12.62 17.72 -39.07
C ILE A 28 -11.34 16.91 -39.03
N SER A 29 -10.50 17.14 -40.04
CA SER A 29 -9.09 16.72 -40.06
C SER A 29 -8.37 17.26 -38.82
N MET A 30 -8.44 16.52 -37.73
CA MET A 30 -7.61 16.73 -36.56
C MET A 30 -6.19 16.26 -36.90
N PRO A 31 -5.13 17.00 -36.53
CA PRO A 31 -3.78 16.52 -36.72
C PRO A 31 -3.65 15.18 -36.01
N ARG A 32 -3.24 14.14 -36.74
CA ARG A 32 -2.86 12.84 -36.20
C ARG A 32 -1.84 13.09 -35.09
N MET A 33 -2.30 13.12 -33.84
CA MET A 33 -1.40 13.12 -32.70
C MET A 33 -0.59 11.83 -32.79
N SER A 34 0.67 11.99 -33.17
CA SER A 34 1.73 11.06 -32.85
C SER A 34 1.79 10.94 -31.33
N SER A 35 0.92 10.10 -30.77
CA SER A 35 1.07 9.65 -29.40
C SER A 35 2.12 8.54 -29.41
N ILE A 36 3.24 8.90 -28.83
CA ILE A 36 4.43 8.11 -28.59
C ILE A 36 4.05 6.74 -28.03
N GLY A 37 4.56 5.69 -28.68
CA GLY A 37 4.66 4.29 -28.23
C GLY A 37 3.74 3.84 -27.11
N ALA A 38 2.63 3.19 -27.47
CA ALA A 38 1.86 2.35 -26.56
C ALA A 38 2.73 1.16 -26.07
N ALA A 39 3.49 1.38 -25.00
CA ALA A 39 3.93 0.30 -24.14
C ALA A 39 2.70 -0.26 -23.41
N ALA A 40 2.53 -1.58 -23.46
CA ALA A 40 1.36 -2.35 -23.04
C ALA A 40 0.55 -1.81 -21.82
N PRO A 41 -0.79 -1.79 -21.88
CA PRO A 41 -1.64 -1.54 -20.73
C PRO A 41 -1.67 -2.80 -19.84
N ASP A 42 -0.59 -3.08 -19.12
CA ASP A 42 -0.62 -4.12 -18.06
C ASP A 42 0.41 -3.88 -16.93
N ARG A 43 1.06 -2.71 -16.88
CA ARG A 43 1.87 -2.28 -15.71
C ARG A 43 1.16 -1.27 -14.81
N GLY A 44 -0.06 -0.88 -15.18
CA GLY A 44 -0.90 0.06 -14.46
C GLY A 44 -1.71 -0.61 -13.35
N SER A 45 -2.30 -1.77 -13.62
CA SER A 45 -3.36 -2.36 -12.79
C SER A 45 -2.95 -2.61 -11.33
N ALA A 46 -1.91 -3.41 -11.05
CA ALA A 46 -1.53 -3.73 -9.67
C ALA A 46 -1.07 -2.51 -8.85
N ARG A 47 -0.33 -1.58 -9.46
CA ARG A 47 0.12 -0.35 -8.78
C ARG A 47 -1.02 0.64 -8.57
N GLU A 48 -1.94 0.71 -9.51
CA GLU A 48 -3.16 1.51 -9.43
C GLU A 48 -4.06 1.02 -8.31
N HIS A 49 -4.30 -0.30 -8.22
CA HIS A 49 -5.01 -0.91 -7.09
C HIS A 49 -4.33 -0.61 -5.75
N VAL A 50 -3.00 -0.70 -5.66
CA VAL A 50 -2.28 -0.31 -4.42
C VAL A 50 -2.47 1.17 -4.10
N ARG A 51 -2.46 2.05 -5.11
CA ARG A 51 -2.67 3.48 -4.92
C ARG A 51 -4.08 3.74 -4.39
N ALA A 52 -5.10 3.18 -5.05
CA ALA A 52 -6.49 3.28 -4.62
C ALA A 52 -6.69 2.75 -3.20
N ALA A 53 -6.04 1.63 -2.85
CA ALA A 53 -6.07 1.10 -1.49
C ALA A 53 -5.49 2.08 -0.46
N VAL A 54 -4.40 2.78 -0.78
CA VAL A 54 -3.82 3.80 0.12
C VAL A 54 -4.79 4.95 0.34
N ASP A 55 -5.48 5.41 -0.72
CA ASP A 55 -6.51 6.45 -0.61
C ASP A 55 -7.66 5.98 0.31
N TYR A 56 -8.20 4.78 0.07
CA TYR A 56 -9.25 4.19 0.91
C TYR A 56 -8.84 4.00 2.37
N LEU A 57 -7.61 3.53 2.63
CA LEU A 57 -7.09 3.41 4.00
C LEU A 57 -6.95 4.75 4.68
N GLY A 58 -6.59 5.82 3.96
CA GLY A 58 -6.54 7.18 4.48
C GLY A 58 -7.89 7.64 5.03
N ASP A 59 -8.98 7.25 4.38
CA ASP A 59 -10.35 7.58 4.78
C ASP A 59 -10.99 6.58 5.75
N GLY A 60 -10.25 5.54 6.16
CA GLY A 60 -10.76 4.48 7.06
C GLY A 60 -11.65 3.44 6.37
N GLN A 61 -11.67 3.39 5.04
CA GLN A 61 -12.45 2.45 4.25
C GLN A 61 -11.72 1.13 4.04
N GLU A 62 -11.47 0.39 5.13
CA GLU A 62 -10.70 -0.87 5.12
C GLU A 62 -11.26 -1.91 4.14
N ALA A 63 -12.59 -2.04 4.04
CA ALA A 63 -13.23 -3.02 3.16
C ALA A 63 -12.90 -2.79 1.69
N HIS A 64 -12.97 -1.53 1.23
CA HIS A 64 -12.60 -1.15 -0.14
C HIS A 64 -11.10 -1.32 -0.36
N ALA A 65 -10.27 -0.87 0.58
CA ALA A 65 -8.83 -1.06 0.50
C ALA A 65 -8.44 -2.54 0.40
N ARG A 66 -9.06 -3.42 1.19
CA ARG A 66 -8.80 -4.86 1.17
C ARG A 66 -9.15 -5.47 -0.18
N ALA A 67 -10.27 -5.06 -0.79
CA ALA A 67 -10.66 -5.49 -2.13
C ALA A 67 -9.61 -5.08 -3.18
N GLU A 68 -9.20 -3.81 -3.18
CA GLU A 68 -8.16 -3.30 -4.07
C GLU A 68 -6.81 -4.04 -3.87
N LEU A 69 -6.39 -4.25 -2.61
CA LEU A 69 -5.15 -4.99 -2.32
C LEU A 69 -5.22 -6.45 -2.76
N SER A 70 -6.39 -7.10 -2.64
CA SER A 70 -6.57 -8.46 -3.15
C SER A 70 -6.44 -8.51 -4.67
N ALA A 71 -7.09 -7.60 -5.40
CA ALA A 71 -6.95 -7.47 -6.85
C ALA A 71 -5.48 -7.22 -7.25
N ALA A 72 -4.78 -6.35 -6.51
CA ALA A 72 -3.36 -6.09 -6.74
C ALA A 72 -2.49 -7.35 -6.57
N LEU A 73 -2.79 -8.20 -5.59
CA LEU A 73 -2.07 -9.45 -5.34
C LEU A 73 -2.41 -10.55 -6.34
N GLU A 74 -3.62 -10.57 -6.90
CA GLU A 74 -4.00 -11.49 -7.98
C GLU A 74 -3.22 -11.17 -9.27
N LEU A 75 -3.10 -9.88 -9.60
CA LEU A 75 -2.34 -9.40 -10.75
C LEU A 75 -0.83 -9.52 -10.55
N SER A 76 -0.36 -9.25 -9.33
CA SER A 76 1.06 -9.25 -8.99
C SER A 76 1.25 -9.84 -7.60
N PRO A 77 1.39 -11.18 -7.50
CA PRO A 77 1.57 -11.82 -6.21
C PRO A 77 2.78 -11.24 -5.50
N ASN A 78 3.84 -10.90 -6.22
CA ASN A 78 5.09 -10.33 -5.68
C ASN A 78 5.03 -8.84 -5.30
N SER A 79 3.85 -8.22 -5.23
CA SER A 79 3.70 -6.83 -4.80
C SER A 79 3.99 -6.68 -3.29
N SER A 80 5.21 -6.27 -2.95
CA SER A 80 5.61 -6.03 -1.56
C SER A 80 4.74 -5.01 -0.86
N SER A 81 4.37 -3.92 -1.55
CA SER A 81 3.50 -2.87 -1.01
C SER A 81 2.11 -3.41 -0.69
N ALA A 82 1.51 -4.19 -1.61
CA ALA A 82 0.18 -4.74 -1.38
C ALA A 82 0.16 -5.70 -0.19
N ARG A 83 1.16 -6.61 -0.11
CA ARG A 83 1.31 -7.52 1.04
C ARG A 83 1.49 -6.76 2.36
N ARG A 84 2.32 -5.71 2.37
CA ARG A 84 2.57 -4.89 3.57
C ARG A 84 1.32 -4.14 4.02
N LEU A 85 0.55 -3.57 3.11
CA LEU A 85 -0.71 -2.90 3.45
C LEU A 85 -1.75 -3.92 3.96
N MET A 86 -1.84 -5.09 3.33
CA MET A 86 -2.72 -6.17 3.78
C MET A 86 -2.37 -6.63 5.21
N GLN A 87 -1.08 -6.77 5.52
CA GLN A 87 -0.62 -7.10 6.87
C GLN A 87 -1.03 -6.04 7.90
N GLN A 88 -1.04 -4.76 7.54
CA GLN A 88 -1.48 -3.70 8.46
C GLN A 88 -2.98 -3.72 8.74
N ILE A 89 -3.79 -4.24 7.82
CA ILE A 89 -5.23 -4.39 8.01
C ILE A 89 -5.50 -5.62 8.88
N ASP A 90 -4.83 -6.74 8.60
CA ASP A 90 -5.14 -8.03 9.20
C ASP A 90 -4.52 -8.24 10.59
N SER A 91 -3.33 -7.69 10.84
CA SER A 91 -2.59 -7.90 12.09
C SER A 91 -2.85 -6.81 13.12
N ASP A 92 -2.57 -7.13 14.39
CA ASP A 92 -2.63 -6.15 15.47
C ASP A 92 -1.50 -5.10 15.35
N PRO A 93 -1.79 -3.79 15.49
CA PRO A 93 -0.79 -2.74 15.33
C PRO A 93 0.31 -2.80 16.40
N ARG A 94 0.01 -3.32 17.59
CA ARG A 94 0.97 -3.53 18.68
C ARG A 94 1.94 -4.68 18.40
N GLU A 95 1.51 -5.67 17.62
CA GLU A 95 2.37 -6.76 17.16
C GLU A 95 3.31 -6.28 16.05
N LEU A 96 2.77 -5.54 15.08
CA LEU A 96 3.54 -5.00 13.96
C LEU A 96 4.59 -3.96 14.39
N LEU A 97 4.23 -3.04 15.28
CA LEU A 97 5.06 -1.89 15.63
C LEU A 97 5.78 -2.02 16.98
N GLY A 98 5.38 -3.00 17.79
CA GLY A 98 5.89 -3.25 19.13
C GLY A 98 5.12 -2.50 20.23
N GLN A 99 5.36 -2.91 21.48
CA GLN A 99 4.59 -2.44 22.64
C GLN A 99 5.12 -1.13 23.25
N ARG A 100 6.38 -0.75 22.95
CA ARG A 100 7.00 0.44 23.51
C ARG A 100 6.75 1.65 22.62
N ALA A 101 6.18 2.70 23.18
CA ALA A 101 5.94 3.95 22.47
C ALA A 101 6.47 5.17 23.23
N ARG A 102 6.65 6.26 22.49
CA ARG A 102 6.94 7.60 22.98
C ARG A 102 5.80 8.53 22.57
N SER A 103 5.36 9.41 23.45
CA SER A 103 4.40 10.46 23.11
C SER A 103 5.04 11.54 22.22
N TYR A 104 4.32 11.97 21.20
CA TYR A 104 4.67 13.03 20.26
C TYR A 104 3.47 13.92 20.00
N THR A 105 3.64 15.24 20.03
CA THR A 105 2.56 16.18 19.66
C THR A 105 2.65 16.51 18.19
N VAL A 106 1.59 16.23 17.45
CA VAL A 106 1.50 16.50 16.00
C VAL A 106 1.59 18.00 15.75
N GLN A 107 2.44 18.39 14.82
CA GLN A 107 2.57 19.78 14.38
C GLN A 107 1.58 20.08 13.23
N PRO A 108 1.17 21.35 13.08
CA PRO A 108 0.28 21.75 11.99
C PRO A 108 0.89 21.43 10.63
N GLY A 109 0.11 20.76 9.78
CA GLY A 109 0.52 20.38 8.42
C GLY A 109 1.25 19.05 8.29
N GLU A 110 1.53 18.34 9.39
CA GLU A 110 2.07 16.98 9.32
C GLU A 110 0.99 15.96 8.94
N THR A 111 1.36 14.97 8.12
CA THR A 111 0.48 13.85 7.76
C THR A 111 0.95 12.55 8.40
N MET A 112 0.02 11.59 8.56
CA MET A 112 0.36 10.31 9.18
C MET A 112 1.45 9.56 8.42
N SER A 113 1.47 9.66 7.09
CA SER A 113 2.50 9.07 6.23
C SER A 113 3.86 9.71 6.42
N GLN A 114 3.92 11.04 6.61
CA GLN A 114 5.17 11.73 6.92
C GLN A 114 5.70 11.35 8.31
N LEU A 115 4.81 11.21 9.30
CA LEU A 115 5.17 10.77 10.64
C LEU A 115 5.68 9.32 10.63
N ALA A 116 5.02 8.43 9.90
CA ALA A 116 5.43 7.04 9.73
C ALA A 116 6.79 6.95 9.03
N GLU A 117 7.03 7.70 7.95
CA GLU A 117 8.34 7.78 7.31
C GLU A 117 9.42 8.25 8.30
N ARG A 118 9.17 9.35 9.01
CA ARG A 118 10.14 9.94 9.93
C ARG A 118 10.49 9.04 11.11
N PHE A 119 9.51 8.38 11.71
CA PHE A 119 9.69 7.66 12.97
C PHE A 119 9.85 6.15 12.80
N LEU A 120 9.21 5.55 11.79
CA LEU A 120 9.27 4.11 11.52
C LEU A 120 10.18 3.76 10.34
N GLY A 121 10.61 4.76 9.57
CA GLY A 121 11.40 4.59 8.34
C GLY A 121 10.58 4.02 7.17
N ASP A 122 9.25 4.10 7.25
CA ASP A 122 8.35 3.54 6.24
C ASP A 122 7.03 4.31 6.20
N SER A 123 6.86 5.13 5.16
CA SER A 123 5.65 5.91 4.88
C SER A 123 4.41 5.03 4.69
N LEU A 124 4.55 3.76 4.27
CA LEU A 124 3.42 2.84 4.13
C LEU A 124 2.88 2.38 5.49
N MET A 125 3.60 2.56 6.60
CA MET A 125 3.12 2.23 7.96
C MET A 125 2.14 3.25 8.56
N PHE A 126 1.68 4.22 7.77
CA PHE A 126 0.74 5.24 8.23
C PHE A 126 -0.55 4.64 8.81
N TYR A 127 -1.05 3.56 8.20
CA TYR A 127 -2.30 2.92 8.62
C TYR A 127 -2.14 2.18 9.96
N ALA A 128 -1.09 1.36 10.10
CA ALA A 128 -0.79 0.72 11.37
C ALA A 128 -0.50 1.74 12.49
N LEU A 129 0.14 2.87 12.18
CA LEU A 129 0.37 3.94 13.15
C LEU A 129 -0.95 4.60 13.60
N ALA A 130 -1.90 4.79 12.69
CA ALA A 130 -3.24 5.28 13.02
C ALA A 130 -3.98 4.30 13.95
N ARG A 131 -4.04 3.02 13.58
CA ARG A 131 -4.64 1.96 14.41
C ARG A 131 -3.97 1.82 15.77
N TYR A 132 -2.64 1.97 15.83
CA TYR A 132 -1.88 1.97 17.09
C TYR A 132 -2.37 3.04 18.07
N ASN A 133 -2.86 4.16 17.53
CA ASN A 133 -3.37 5.31 18.27
C ASN A 133 -4.90 5.32 18.40
N GLY A 134 -5.59 4.25 17.97
CA GLY A 134 -7.05 4.17 18.00
C GLY A 134 -7.75 5.08 17.01
N LEU A 135 -7.10 5.41 15.88
CA LEU A 135 -7.68 6.15 14.78
C LEU A 135 -8.06 5.19 13.65
N ASP A 136 -9.33 5.20 13.26
CA ASP A 136 -9.83 4.39 12.14
C ASP A 136 -9.35 4.95 10.79
N ALA A 137 -9.31 6.29 10.67
CA ALA A 137 -8.90 6.99 9.46
C ALA A 137 -7.63 7.84 9.73
N PRO A 138 -6.49 7.53 9.10
CA PRO A 138 -5.25 8.30 9.19
C PRO A 138 -5.40 9.77 8.77
N ASN A 139 -6.33 10.09 7.85
CA ASN A 139 -6.57 11.46 7.40
C ASN A 139 -7.29 12.32 8.44
N GLN A 140 -7.83 11.73 9.52
CA GLN A 140 -8.47 12.45 10.63
C GLN A 140 -7.46 12.98 11.66
N LEU A 141 -6.15 12.82 11.42
CA LEU A 141 -5.09 13.32 12.28
C LEU A 141 -5.24 14.84 12.50
N SER A 142 -5.37 15.25 13.75
CA SER A 142 -5.49 16.67 14.11
C SER A 142 -4.16 17.24 14.62
N ALA A 143 -3.84 18.46 14.19
CA ALA A 143 -2.69 19.19 14.73
C ALA A 143 -2.86 19.43 16.24
N GLY A 144 -1.77 19.31 17.00
CA GLY A 144 -1.77 19.40 18.46
C GLY A 144 -2.20 18.12 19.19
N GLN A 145 -2.61 17.07 18.46
CA GLN A 145 -2.96 15.79 19.06
C GLN A 145 -1.71 15.08 19.60
N SER A 146 -1.84 14.45 20.77
CA SER A 146 -0.79 13.57 21.31
C SER A 146 -0.88 12.19 20.65
N LEU A 147 0.17 11.83 19.93
CA LEU A 147 0.32 10.57 19.22
C LEU A 147 1.37 9.71 19.92
N SER A 148 1.02 8.46 20.19
CA SER A 148 1.95 7.43 20.64
C SER A 148 2.71 6.88 19.44
N ILE A 149 4.00 7.21 19.37
CA ILE A 149 4.92 6.76 18.33
C ILE A 149 5.64 5.49 18.82
N PRO A 150 5.44 4.33 18.19
CA PRO A 150 6.14 3.11 18.56
C PRO A 150 7.63 3.25 18.27
N ARG A 151 8.45 2.83 19.25
CA ARG A 151 9.88 2.65 19.04
C ARG A 151 10.06 1.27 18.45
N ARG A 152 10.10 1.22 17.11
CA ARG A 152 10.53 0.02 16.42
C ARG A 152 11.89 -0.35 16.98
N ALA A 153 12.00 -1.54 17.57
CA ALA A 153 13.31 -2.10 17.87
C ALA A 153 13.98 -2.25 16.50
N THR A 154 14.84 -1.32 16.14
CA THR A 154 15.81 -1.56 15.09
C THR A 154 16.57 -2.77 15.62
N VAL A 155 16.23 -3.96 15.13
CA VAL A 155 17.19 -5.04 15.06
C VAL A 155 18.25 -4.49 14.12
N THR A 156 19.17 -3.71 14.70
CA THR A 156 20.40 -3.32 14.05
C THR A 156 20.93 -4.62 13.51
N ALA A 157 20.98 -4.72 12.18
CA ALA A 157 21.67 -5.80 11.53
C ALA A 157 23.07 -5.79 12.15
N THR A 158 23.33 -6.70 13.08
CA THR A 158 24.67 -7.12 13.44
C THR A 158 25.19 -7.89 12.24
N SER A 159 25.47 -7.17 11.15
CA SER A 159 26.59 -7.48 10.27
C SER A 159 27.88 -7.05 10.97
N SER A 160 28.08 -7.59 12.15
CA SER A 160 29.36 -7.75 12.79
C SER A 160 29.42 -9.23 13.09
N THR A 161 29.78 -10.01 12.07
CA THR A 161 30.31 -11.35 12.27
C THR A 161 31.35 -11.24 13.38
N PRO A 162 31.17 -11.88 14.55
CA PRO A 162 32.27 -12.09 15.46
C PRO A 162 33.19 -13.08 14.75
N SER A 163 34.08 -12.57 13.89
CA SER A 163 35.19 -13.38 13.42
C SER A 163 36.04 -13.61 14.65
N LEU A 164 35.91 -14.82 15.17
CA LEU A 164 36.65 -15.39 16.26
C LEU A 164 38.12 -15.57 15.79
N ALA A 165 38.81 -14.46 15.56
CA ALA A 165 40.25 -14.44 15.41
C ALA A 165 40.85 -14.29 16.81
N LEU A 166 41.69 -15.26 17.13
CA LEU A 166 42.33 -15.55 18.41
C LEU A 166 43.01 -14.34 19.08
N PRO A 167 43.22 -14.39 20.42
CA PRO A 167 43.95 -13.36 21.16
C PRO A 167 45.35 -13.05 20.56
N PRO A 168 45.88 -11.83 20.82
CA PRO A 168 47.13 -11.34 20.25
C PRO A 168 48.34 -12.07 20.83
N GLN A 169 49.17 -12.69 19.97
CA GLN A 169 50.53 -13.03 20.37
C GLN A 169 51.37 -11.75 20.42
N SER A 170 51.58 -11.25 21.63
CA SER A 170 52.62 -10.27 21.92
C SER A 170 53.96 -11.00 22.08
N SER A 171 54.94 -10.76 21.20
CA SER A 171 56.37 -10.54 21.55
C SER A 171 57.32 -10.73 20.35
N ALA A 172 58.43 -9.96 20.41
CA ALA A 172 59.63 -9.94 19.57
C ALA A 172 59.47 -9.18 18.23
N GLY A 173 59.99 -7.98 18.03
CA GLY A 173 61.16 -7.34 18.64
C GLY A 173 62.45 -7.83 17.99
N ALA A 174 62.81 -7.28 16.83
CA ALA A 174 64.20 -7.11 16.36
C ALA A 174 64.24 -6.26 15.08
N PRO A 175 64.97 -5.12 15.04
CA PRO A 175 65.47 -4.56 13.79
C PRO A 175 66.71 -5.34 13.34
N SER A 176 66.76 -5.79 12.09
CA SER A 176 67.97 -6.37 11.50
C SER A 176 69.00 -5.27 11.19
N PRO A 177 70.27 -5.39 11.63
CA PRO A 177 71.37 -4.65 11.03
C PRO A 177 71.86 -5.37 9.76
N THR A 178 72.16 -4.57 8.75
CA THR A 178 72.71 -4.94 7.43
C THR A 178 74.19 -5.36 7.54
N PRO A 179 74.65 -6.38 6.80
CA PRO A 179 76.06 -6.51 6.43
C PRO A 179 76.41 -5.70 5.18
#